data_AF-A0A4R7RZJ2-F1
#
_entry.id   AF-A0A4R7RZJ2-F1
#
_cell.length_a   1.000
_cell.length_b   1.000
_cell.length_c   1.000
_cell.angle_alpha   90.00
_cell.angle_beta   90.00
_cell.angle_gamma   90.00
#
_symmetry.space_group_name_H-M   'P 1'
#
loop_
_entity.id
_entity.type
_entity.pdbx_description
1 polymer ?
#
loop_
_entity_poly.entity_id
_entity_poly.type
_entity_poly.pdbx_seq_one_letter_code
_entity_poly.pdbx_strand_id
1 'polypeptide(L)'
;MQVMNFPPIFHTLFFLALTSVFTGLHAQEPKGRWTPPPLNGSPWKHGPTEVSFPAMLGGYRFAGHFDYADGGVLLRYENLQEQARMDLFLFKTNEALPTVDDKHRRLLMEMDIVIQDFESMVQQRRYKNLVIGEVFGGELALWQKQSVPIASRTFTATRLGISNEGSAEAAVRQWVGVTILDDYLITIRHMRPAATGDAGEESMKRIVGLVFQLLKDPALRSHIRELVDAYLKDPFSEHGVQASGAVLAYLKQTPYFPISIPEVPVSDWLAHCKAIAPGTEEDLLRAFMLGSAKAAFASGDADTCLKEGSRQFAKVYRILVAKHPGISRPEMESFATAAENGEGHLWLKDYELRK
;
A
#
# COMPACT_ATOMS: atom_id res chain seq x y z
N MET A 1 19.75 38.24 32.73
CA MET A 1 20.79 37.38 33.34
C MET A 1 20.07 36.08 33.65
N GLN A 2 20.26 34.94 32.99
CA GLN A 2 21.39 34.44 32.23
C GLN A 2 20.80 33.49 31.16
N VAL A 3 21.10 33.79 29.90
CA VAL A 3 20.83 32.92 28.76
C VAL A 3 21.78 31.74 28.88
N MET A 4 21.27 30.52 28.98
CA MET A 4 22.10 29.31 28.83
C MET A 4 21.90 28.73 27.44
N ASN A 5 22.90 29.05 26.62
CA ASN A 5 23.22 28.44 25.35
C ASN A 5 23.43 26.93 25.53
N PHE A 6 22.70 26.12 24.77
CA PHE A 6 23.12 24.78 24.43
C PHE A 6 23.81 24.82 23.04
N PRO A 7 24.92 24.10 22.86
CA PRO A 7 25.73 24.17 21.64
C PRO A 7 24.98 23.54 20.46
N PRO A 8 25.22 24.00 19.21
CA PRO A 8 24.70 23.33 18.04
C PRO A 8 25.43 22.00 17.89
N ILE A 9 24.73 20.91 18.15
CA ILE A 9 25.18 19.57 17.74
C ILE A 9 25.08 19.58 16.21
N PHE A 10 26.25 19.60 15.57
CA PHE A 10 26.43 19.29 14.16
C PHE A 10 25.83 17.91 13.89
N HIS A 11 24.56 17.87 13.46
CA HIS A 11 24.05 16.72 12.74
C HIS A 11 24.64 16.78 11.34
N THR A 12 25.52 15.83 11.07
CA THR A 12 26.00 15.47 9.74
C THR A 12 24.80 15.02 8.89
N LEU A 13 24.07 16.01 8.38
CA LEU A 13 23.10 15.91 7.31
C LEU A 13 23.89 15.64 6.03
N PHE A 14 24.13 14.38 5.72
CA PHE A 14 24.71 14.01 4.43
C PHE A 14 24.08 12.74 3.90
N PHE A 15 22.80 12.81 3.56
CA PHE A 15 22.13 11.74 2.83
C PHE A 15 21.15 12.19 1.75
N LEU A 16 21.16 13.47 1.36
CA LEU A 16 20.30 13.99 0.29
C LEU A 16 21.03 15.04 -0.53
N ALA A 17 21.69 14.59 -1.60
CA ALA A 17 21.84 15.32 -2.85
C ALA A 17 22.33 14.35 -3.93
N LEU A 18 21.39 13.80 -4.70
CA LEU A 18 21.70 13.49 -6.10
C LEU A 18 21.65 14.85 -6.83
N THR A 19 22.74 15.60 -6.77
CA THR A 19 23.04 16.60 -7.79
C THR A 19 24.06 15.97 -8.71
N SER A 20 23.59 15.67 -9.92
CA SER A 20 24.39 15.28 -11.06
C SER A 20 25.32 16.44 -11.42
N VAL A 21 26.61 16.28 -11.12
CA VAL A 21 27.69 16.90 -11.91
C VAL A 21 28.62 15.77 -12.28
N PHE A 22 28.72 15.56 -13.58
CA PHE A 22 28.98 14.28 -14.19
C PHE A 22 30.09 14.58 -15.21
N THR A 23 31.32 14.17 -14.92
CA THR A 23 32.42 14.18 -15.89
C THR A 23 33.13 12.84 -15.80
N GLY A 24 32.90 11.99 -16.81
CA GLY A 24 33.59 10.71 -16.99
C GLY A 24 32.63 9.59 -17.38
N LEU A 25 32.64 9.23 -18.67
CA LEU A 25 32.05 8.01 -19.27
C LEU A 25 30.68 7.60 -18.69
N HIS A 26 29.64 8.33 -19.10
CA HIS A 26 28.28 8.09 -18.62
C HIS A 26 27.65 6.91 -19.34
N ALA A 27 27.19 5.92 -18.57
CA ALA A 27 25.94 5.27 -18.89
C ALA A 27 24.90 6.37 -19.07
N GLN A 28 24.40 6.52 -20.30
CA GLN A 28 23.42 7.54 -20.66
C GLN A 28 22.26 7.50 -19.65
N GLU A 29 21.92 8.64 -19.04
CA GLU A 29 20.78 8.66 -18.11
C GLU A 29 19.53 8.15 -18.85
N PRO A 30 18.74 7.27 -18.22
CA PRO A 30 17.55 6.72 -18.86
C PRO A 30 16.62 7.87 -19.25
N LYS A 31 16.20 7.88 -20.51
CA LYS A 31 15.25 8.88 -21.01
C LYS A 31 13.89 8.66 -20.37
N GLY A 32 13.28 9.73 -19.89
CA GLY A 32 11.97 9.67 -19.26
C GLY A 32 11.67 10.90 -18.42
N ARG A 33 10.63 10.80 -17.58
CA ARG A 33 10.15 11.90 -16.77
C ARG A 33 9.91 11.47 -15.33
N TRP A 34 10.48 12.21 -14.38
CA TRP A 34 10.12 12.08 -12.98
C TRP A 34 8.85 12.87 -12.66
N THR A 35 7.94 12.24 -11.94
CA THR A 35 6.71 12.84 -11.45
C THR A 35 6.65 12.68 -9.92
N PRO A 36 6.55 13.79 -9.15
CA PRO A 36 6.45 13.74 -7.70
C PRO A 36 5.12 13.07 -7.25
N PRO A 37 5.01 12.66 -5.97
CA PRO A 37 3.79 12.08 -5.45
C PRO A 37 2.62 13.08 -5.52
N PRO A 38 1.38 12.61 -5.70
CA PRO A 38 0.20 13.48 -5.66
C PRO A 38 0.08 14.20 -4.31
N LEU A 39 -0.15 15.52 -4.35
CA LEU A 39 -0.29 16.35 -3.14
C LEU A 39 -1.50 15.96 -2.28
N ASN A 40 -2.51 15.36 -2.89
CA ASN A 40 -3.74 14.92 -2.21
C ASN A 40 -3.59 13.53 -1.55
N GLY A 41 -2.39 12.94 -1.54
CA GLY A 41 -2.14 11.62 -0.95
C GLY A 41 -2.79 10.45 -1.68
N SER A 42 -3.33 10.68 -2.89
CA SER A 42 -3.94 9.61 -3.68
C SER A 42 -2.93 8.52 -4.05
N PRO A 43 -3.35 7.24 -4.07
CA PRO A 43 -2.48 6.17 -4.49
C PRO A 43 -2.10 6.32 -5.97
N TRP A 44 -0.90 5.87 -6.32
CA TRP A 44 -0.53 5.67 -7.72
C TRP A 44 -1.18 4.37 -8.23
N LYS A 45 -1.74 4.39 -9.45
CA LYS A 45 -2.42 3.24 -10.03
C LYS A 45 -1.81 2.87 -11.37
N HIS A 46 -1.54 1.58 -11.57
CA HIS A 46 -1.17 1.05 -12.88
C HIS A 46 -2.45 0.63 -13.60
N GLY A 47 -2.83 1.33 -14.67
CA GLY A 47 -4.05 1.02 -15.42
C GLY A 47 -4.15 -0.44 -15.88
N PRO A 48 -3.11 -0.99 -16.56
CA PRO A 48 -3.18 -2.33 -17.15
C PRO A 48 -3.35 -3.49 -16.18
N THR A 49 -2.73 -3.43 -15.00
CA THR A 49 -2.79 -4.52 -13.99
C THR A 49 -3.68 -4.17 -12.79
N GLU A 50 -4.27 -2.97 -12.80
CA GLU A 50 -5.09 -2.40 -11.72
C GLU A 50 -4.42 -2.33 -10.32
N VAL A 51 -3.12 -2.62 -10.22
CA VAL A 51 -2.38 -2.52 -8.96
C VAL A 51 -2.34 -1.07 -8.51
N SER A 52 -2.54 -0.87 -7.21
CA SER A 52 -2.64 0.45 -6.59
C SER A 52 -1.64 0.53 -5.44
N PHE A 53 -0.74 1.50 -5.53
CA PHE A 53 0.34 1.71 -4.58
C PHE A 53 0.06 2.96 -3.73
N PRO A 54 -0.14 2.82 -2.40
CA PRO A 54 -0.55 3.93 -1.52
C PRO A 54 0.58 4.93 -1.28
N ALA A 55 0.25 6.15 -0.89
CA ALA A 55 1.26 7.17 -0.55
C ALA A 55 2.19 6.75 0.61
N MET A 56 1.72 5.87 1.49
CA MET A 56 2.49 5.24 2.56
C MET A 56 2.36 3.73 2.48
N LEU A 57 3.48 3.01 2.51
CA LEU A 57 3.52 1.56 2.56
C LEU A 57 4.34 1.14 3.79
N GLY A 58 3.63 0.82 4.88
CA GLY A 58 4.29 0.65 6.19
C GLY A 58 5.02 1.93 6.61
N GLY A 59 6.31 1.81 6.93
CA GLY A 59 7.18 2.97 7.24
C GLY A 59 7.76 3.71 6.02
N TYR A 60 7.40 3.31 4.80
CA TYR A 60 7.96 3.87 3.58
C TYR A 60 7.01 4.87 2.93
N ARG A 61 7.50 6.07 2.64
CA ARG A 61 6.76 7.11 1.91
C ARG A 61 6.98 7.00 0.41
N PHE A 62 5.95 7.24 -0.37
CA PHE A 62 6.06 7.34 -1.83
C PHE A 62 6.79 8.63 -2.20
N ALA A 63 7.96 8.50 -2.84
CA ALA A 63 8.81 9.61 -3.24
C ALA A 63 8.50 10.13 -4.66
N GLY A 64 7.78 9.35 -5.45
CA GLY A 64 7.42 9.66 -6.83
C GLY A 64 7.63 8.48 -7.77
N HIS A 65 7.36 8.71 -9.05
CA HIS A 65 7.57 7.73 -10.10
C HIS A 65 8.35 8.31 -11.27
N PHE A 66 8.99 7.45 -12.04
CA PHE A 66 9.66 7.77 -13.29
C PHE A 66 9.04 6.99 -14.43
N ASP A 67 8.52 7.71 -15.43
CA ASP A 67 8.00 7.13 -16.65
C ASP A 67 9.13 7.02 -17.68
N TYR A 68 9.45 5.81 -18.13
CA TYR A 68 10.49 5.58 -19.12
C TYR A 68 9.97 5.91 -20.53
N ALA A 69 10.81 6.55 -21.35
CA ALA A 69 10.45 6.93 -22.72
C ALA A 69 10.11 5.73 -23.60
N ASP A 70 10.79 4.60 -23.37
CA ASP A 70 10.60 3.35 -24.12
C ASP A 70 9.48 2.46 -23.52
N GLY A 71 8.73 2.99 -22.56
CA GLY A 71 7.67 2.31 -21.84
C GLY A 71 8.13 1.67 -20.54
N GLY A 72 7.19 1.55 -19.60
CA GLY A 72 7.44 1.08 -18.25
C GLY A 72 7.59 2.21 -17.24
N VAL A 73 7.55 1.85 -15.96
CA VAL A 73 7.54 2.81 -14.85
C VAL A 73 8.37 2.30 -13.69
N LEU A 74 9.06 3.23 -13.02
CA LEU A 74 9.70 3.02 -11.73
C LEU A 74 8.90 3.76 -10.66
N LEU A 75 8.48 3.07 -9.59
CA LEU A 75 7.97 3.70 -8.38
C LEU A 75 9.06 3.69 -7.30
N ARG A 76 9.21 4.79 -6.57
CA ARG A 76 10.16 4.87 -5.46
C ARG A 76 9.47 5.09 -4.13
N TYR A 77 9.88 4.29 -3.16
CA TYR A 77 9.52 4.38 -1.76
C TYR A 77 10.77 4.56 -0.91
N GLU A 78 10.69 5.42 0.11
CA GLU A 78 11.82 5.76 0.98
C GLU A 78 11.42 5.65 2.45
N ASN A 79 12.32 5.10 3.27
CA ASN A 79 12.24 5.17 4.72
C ASN A 79 13.48 5.91 5.22
N LEU A 80 13.30 7.16 5.64
CA LEU A 80 14.40 8.03 6.06
C LEU A 80 14.99 7.60 7.41
N GLN A 81 14.17 7.02 8.30
CA GLN A 81 14.62 6.54 9.61
C GLN A 81 15.52 5.32 9.47
N GLU A 82 15.14 4.37 8.60
CA GLU A 82 15.93 3.17 8.31
C GLU A 82 17.03 3.41 7.28
N GLN A 83 17.09 4.61 6.67
CA GLN A 83 17.93 4.93 5.52
C GLN A 83 17.79 3.90 4.38
N ALA A 84 16.56 3.41 4.19
CA ALA A 84 16.23 2.35 3.28
C ALA A 84 15.39 2.86 2.11
N ARG A 85 15.49 2.17 0.98
CA ARG A 85 14.79 2.52 -0.26
C ARG A 85 14.22 1.27 -0.90
N MET A 86 13.03 1.40 -1.47
CA MET A 86 12.43 0.40 -2.32
C MET A 86 12.10 1.01 -3.68
N ASP A 87 12.58 0.37 -4.75
CA ASP A 87 12.31 0.71 -6.14
C ASP A 87 11.48 -0.44 -6.75
N LEU A 88 10.35 -0.10 -7.38
CA LEU A 88 9.47 -1.04 -8.06
C LEU A 88 9.48 -0.71 -9.55
N PHE A 89 9.95 -1.64 -10.37
CA PHE A 89 10.01 -1.51 -11.81
C PHE A 89 8.87 -2.33 -12.43
N LEU A 90 8.06 -1.71 -13.27
CA LEU A 90 6.99 -2.37 -13.99
C LEU A 90 7.20 -2.16 -15.48
N PHE A 91 7.50 -3.24 -16.20
CA PHE A 91 7.74 -3.23 -17.65
C PHE A 91 6.87 -4.28 -18.32
N LYS A 92 6.38 -3.99 -19.52
CA LYS A 92 5.67 -5.00 -20.30
C LYS A 92 6.67 -6.08 -20.76
N THR A 93 6.29 -7.35 -20.69
CA THR A 93 7.17 -8.46 -21.11
C THR A 93 7.51 -8.40 -22.60
N ASN A 94 6.59 -7.84 -23.41
CA ASN A 94 6.63 -7.78 -24.88
C ASN A 94 6.72 -9.15 -25.57
N GLU A 95 6.50 -10.22 -24.82
CA GLU A 95 6.55 -11.61 -25.26
C GLU A 95 5.37 -12.37 -24.62
N ALA A 96 4.74 -13.26 -25.38
CA ALA A 96 3.71 -14.13 -24.84
C ALA A 96 4.34 -15.21 -23.97
N LEU A 97 3.86 -15.35 -22.72
CA LEU A 97 4.34 -16.34 -21.75
C LEU A 97 3.18 -17.29 -21.38
N PRO A 98 2.81 -18.23 -22.28
CA PRO A 98 1.60 -19.04 -22.15
C PRO A 98 1.69 -20.06 -21.02
N THR A 99 2.89 -20.49 -20.64
CA THR A 99 3.10 -21.51 -19.59
C THR A 99 3.78 -20.94 -18.35
N VAL A 100 3.64 -21.64 -17.23
CA VAL A 100 4.34 -21.32 -15.97
C VAL A 100 5.86 -21.48 -16.14
N ASP A 101 6.30 -22.44 -16.95
CA ASP A 101 7.72 -22.69 -17.22
C ASP A 101 8.34 -21.55 -18.04
N ASP A 102 7.60 -21.00 -19.01
CA ASP A 102 8.05 -19.83 -19.77
C ASP A 102 8.19 -18.60 -18.86
N LYS A 103 7.24 -18.41 -17.93
CA LYS A 103 7.33 -17.36 -16.91
C LYS A 103 8.56 -17.57 -16.03
N HIS A 104 8.80 -18.78 -15.51
CA HIS A 104 10.00 -19.08 -14.72
C HIS A 104 11.29 -18.77 -15.49
N ARG A 105 11.39 -19.22 -16.75
CA ARG A 105 12.56 -18.95 -17.59
C ARG A 105 12.79 -17.45 -17.76
N ARG A 106 11.72 -16.68 -18.00
CA ARG A 106 11.79 -15.23 -18.11
C ARG A 106 12.25 -14.56 -16.81
N LEU A 107 11.79 -15.02 -15.65
CA LEU A 107 12.22 -14.50 -14.35
C LEU A 107 13.72 -14.75 -14.10
N LEU A 108 14.22 -15.92 -14.47
CA LEU A 108 15.64 -16.25 -14.33
C LEU A 108 16.50 -15.39 -15.27
N MET A 109 16.07 -15.18 -16.51
CA MET A 109 16.74 -14.26 -17.45
C MET A 109 16.78 -12.82 -16.91
N GLU A 110 15.69 -12.34 -16.32
CA GLU A 110 15.66 -11.01 -15.69
C GLU A 110 16.61 -10.94 -14.48
N MET A 111 16.71 -12.02 -13.69
CA MET A 111 17.67 -12.07 -12.58
C MET A 111 19.12 -12.03 -13.07
N ASP A 112 19.43 -12.66 -14.21
CA ASP A 112 20.74 -12.58 -14.84
C ASP A 112 21.05 -11.16 -15.34
N ILE A 113 20.05 -10.47 -15.91
CA ILE A 113 20.17 -9.05 -16.29
C ILE A 113 20.45 -8.18 -15.05
N VAL A 114 19.76 -8.43 -13.94
CA VAL A 114 20.02 -7.73 -12.67
C VAL A 114 21.46 -7.95 -12.20
N ILE A 115 22.01 -9.17 -12.33
CA ILE A 115 23.41 -9.45 -11.98
C ILE A 115 24.35 -8.64 -12.87
N GLN A 116 24.13 -8.67 -14.18
CA GLN A 116 24.93 -7.90 -15.15
C GLN A 116 24.90 -6.39 -14.86
N ASP A 117 23.73 -5.85 -14.47
CA ASP A 117 23.59 -4.47 -14.02
C ASP A 117 24.51 -4.18 -12.82
N PHE A 118 24.52 -5.04 -11.80
CA PHE A 118 25.37 -4.85 -10.62
C PHE A 118 26.85 -4.94 -10.96
N GLU A 119 27.24 -5.91 -11.77
CA GLU A 119 28.62 -6.07 -12.25
C GLU A 119 29.07 -4.85 -13.06
N SER A 120 28.22 -4.33 -13.94
CA SER A 120 28.47 -3.08 -14.67
C SER A 120 28.64 -1.89 -13.71
N MET A 121 27.81 -1.80 -12.67
CA MET A 121 27.95 -0.74 -11.66
C MET A 121 29.24 -0.89 -10.83
N VAL A 122 29.78 -2.11 -10.65
CA VAL A 122 31.12 -2.33 -10.07
C VAL A 122 32.21 -1.83 -11.02
N GLN A 123 32.14 -2.15 -12.31
CA GLN A 123 33.07 -1.66 -13.32
C GLN A 123 33.08 -0.12 -13.41
N GLN A 124 31.90 0.49 -13.25
CA GLN A 124 31.71 1.95 -13.18
C GLN A 124 32.13 2.57 -11.85
N ARG A 125 32.69 1.79 -10.90
CA ARG A 125 33.09 2.23 -9.56
C ARG A 125 31.96 2.86 -8.74
N ARG A 126 30.73 2.41 -8.96
CA ARG A 126 29.56 2.78 -8.13
C ARG A 126 29.37 1.83 -6.95
N TYR A 127 29.87 0.60 -7.08
CA TYR A 127 29.95 -0.38 -6.02
C TYR A 127 31.33 -1.06 -5.99
N LYS A 128 31.69 -1.63 -4.84
CA LYS A 128 32.80 -2.58 -4.68
C LYS A 128 32.40 -3.70 -3.72
N ASN A 129 33.22 -4.74 -3.61
CA ASN A 129 32.98 -5.90 -2.73
C ASN A 129 31.60 -6.54 -2.93
N LEU A 130 31.17 -6.66 -4.19
CA LEU A 130 29.90 -7.26 -4.53
C LEU A 130 29.92 -8.75 -4.18
N VAL A 131 29.00 -9.17 -3.32
CA VAL A 131 28.71 -10.55 -2.98
C VAL A 131 27.28 -10.83 -3.43
N ILE A 132 27.14 -11.87 -4.25
CA ILE A 132 25.88 -12.29 -4.86
C ILE A 132 25.41 -13.54 -4.14
N GLY A 133 24.23 -13.49 -3.53
CA GLY A 133 23.60 -14.65 -2.89
C GLY A 133 22.99 -15.62 -3.91
N GLU A 134 22.50 -16.75 -3.40
CA GLU A 134 21.76 -17.72 -4.19
C GLU A 134 20.39 -17.19 -4.64
N VAL A 135 19.88 -17.75 -5.75
CA VAL A 135 18.51 -17.50 -6.18
C VAL A 135 17.55 -18.39 -5.40
N PHE A 136 16.49 -17.78 -4.90
CA PHE A 136 15.38 -18.45 -4.25
C PHE A 136 14.14 -18.35 -5.13
N GLY A 137 13.59 -19.50 -5.50
CA GLY A 137 12.31 -19.61 -6.17
C GLY A 137 11.15 -19.62 -5.17
N GLY A 138 9.99 -19.15 -5.62
CA GLY A 138 8.75 -19.20 -4.85
C GLY A 138 7.55 -18.92 -5.75
N GLU A 139 6.37 -18.86 -5.14
CA GLU A 139 5.12 -18.58 -5.84
C GLU A 139 4.27 -17.58 -5.07
N LEU A 140 3.60 -16.72 -5.83
CA LEU A 140 2.58 -15.81 -5.34
C LEU A 140 1.21 -16.38 -5.70
N ALA A 141 0.55 -17.00 -4.71
CA ALA A 141 -0.82 -17.46 -4.87
C ALA A 141 -1.76 -16.27 -5.13
N LEU A 142 -2.43 -16.27 -6.27
CA LEU A 142 -3.44 -15.29 -6.66
C LEU A 142 -4.85 -15.88 -6.44
N TRP A 143 -5.80 -15.04 -6.02
CA TRP A 143 -7.17 -15.49 -5.80
C TRP A 143 -7.86 -15.84 -7.12
N GLN A 144 -8.39 -17.06 -7.21
CA GLN A 144 -9.12 -17.58 -8.39
C GLN A 144 -8.37 -17.39 -9.73
N LYS A 145 -7.04 -17.22 -9.67
CA LYS A 145 -6.14 -17.10 -10.81
C LYS A 145 -4.97 -18.06 -10.61
N GLN A 146 -4.26 -18.38 -11.70
CA GLN A 146 -3.02 -19.14 -11.61
C GLN A 146 -2.00 -18.39 -10.74
N SER A 147 -1.36 -19.09 -9.81
CA SER A 147 -0.22 -18.56 -9.05
C SER A 147 0.85 -18.04 -10.01
N VAL A 148 1.50 -16.94 -9.65
CA VAL A 148 2.59 -16.40 -10.45
C VAL A 148 3.93 -16.71 -9.78
N PRO A 149 4.96 -17.10 -10.55
CA PRO A 149 6.24 -17.42 -9.96
C PRO A 149 6.96 -16.17 -9.44
N ILE A 150 7.84 -16.38 -8.47
CA ILE A 150 8.76 -15.38 -7.92
C ILE A 150 10.17 -15.94 -7.97
N ALA A 151 11.12 -15.14 -8.44
CA ALA A 151 12.54 -15.37 -8.24
C ALA A 151 13.10 -14.24 -7.38
N SER A 152 13.88 -14.56 -6.35
CA SER A 152 14.50 -13.54 -5.51
C SER A 152 15.95 -13.85 -5.18
N ARG A 153 16.71 -12.81 -4.87
CA ARG A 153 18.13 -12.91 -4.54
C ARG A 153 18.56 -11.77 -3.64
N THR A 154 19.61 -12.00 -2.86
CA THR A 154 20.25 -10.96 -2.04
C THR A 154 21.62 -10.59 -2.59
N PHE A 155 21.98 -9.32 -2.42
CA PHE A 155 23.27 -8.76 -2.79
C PHE A 155 23.83 -8.01 -1.59
N THR A 156 25.13 -8.10 -1.36
CA THR A 156 25.84 -7.26 -0.40
C THR A 156 26.95 -6.54 -1.14
N ALA A 157 27.09 -5.24 -0.93
CA ALA A 157 28.13 -4.45 -1.59
C ALA A 157 28.49 -3.23 -0.76
N THR A 158 29.63 -2.61 -1.05
CA THR A 158 29.93 -1.25 -0.59
C THR A 158 29.55 -0.29 -1.70
N ARG A 159 28.54 0.56 -1.46
CA ARG A 159 28.15 1.65 -2.35
C ARG A 159 29.16 2.79 -2.23
N LEU A 160 29.57 3.32 -3.37
CA LEU A 160 30.50 4.43 -3.48
C LEU A 160 29.71 5.67 -3.93
N GLY A 161 29.58 6.65 -3.04
CA GLY A 161 29.08 7.98 -3.34
C GLY A 161 30.25 8.89 -3.67
N ILE A 162 30.29 9.43 -4.88
CA ILE A 162 31.25 10.47 -5.26
C ILE A 162 30.44 11.75 -5.35
N SER A 163 30.73 12.72 -4.48
CA SER A 163 30.18 14.07 -4.56
C SER A 163 31.31 15.08 -4.73
N ASN A 164 30.95 16.33 -5.04
CA ASN A 164 31.90 17.45 -5.08
C ASN A 164 32.58 17.71 -3.72
N GLU A 165 32.08 17.12 -2.64
CA GLU A 165 32.55 17.30 -1.26
C GLU A 165 33.39 16.11 -0.74
N GLY A 166 33.50 15.02 -1.53
CA GLY A 166 34.33 13.87 -1.21
C GLY A 166 33.74 12.53 -1.61
N SER A 167 34.47 11.45 -1.30
CA SER A 167 34.00 10.08 -1.49
C SER A 167 33.40 9.53 -0.19
N ALA A 168 32.14 9.15 -0.22
CA ALA A 168 31.46 8.45 0.87
C ALA A 168 31.31 6.96 0.51
N GLU A 169 31.58 6.08 1.47
CA GLU A 169 31.38 4.65 1.31
C GLU A 169 30.33 4.15 2.30
N ALA A 170 29.40 3.30 1.83
CA ALA A 170 28.39 2.70 2.67
C ALA A 170 28.22 1.22 2.35
N ALA A 171 28.40 0.35 3.34
CA ALA A 171 28.03 -1.05 3.20
C ALA A 171 26.51 -1.18 3.13
N VAL A 172 25.99 -1.80 2.07
CA VAL A 172 24.57 -1.98 1.81
C VAL A 172 24.23 -3.44 1.58
N ARG A 173 23.02 -3.83 2.00
CA ARG A 173 22.38 -5.08 1.59
C ARG A 173 21.21 -4.74 0.70
N GLN A 174 21.05 -5.51 -0.36
CA GLN A 174 19.96 -5.36 -1.31
C GLN A 174 19.24 -6.70 -1.46
N TRP A 175 17.92 -6.63 -1.53
CA TRP A 175 17.06 -7.75 -1.89
C TRP A 175 16.40 -7.40 -3.22
N VAL A 176 16.43 -8.33 -4.17
CA VAL A 176 15.75 -8.18 -5.45
C VAL A 176 14.79 -9.34 -5.62
N GLY A 177 13.51 -9.04 -5.88
CA GLY A 177 12.50 -10.00 -6.27
C GLY A 177 11.97 -9.67 -7.66
N VAL A 178 11.72 -10.69 -8.47
CA VAL A 178 11.13 -10.56 -9.80
C VAL A 178 9.92 -11.47 -9.88
N THR A 179 8.82 -10.95 -10.40
CA THR A 179 7.59 -11.70 -10.70
C THR A 179 6.95 -11.18 -11.99
N ILE A 180 5.94 -11.89 -12.49
CA ILE A 180 5.14 -11.47 -13.64
C ILE A 180 3.67 -11.44 -13.21
N LEU A 181 3.02 -10.29 -13.38
CA LEU A 181 1.58 -10.14 -13.16
C LEU A 181 0.92 -9.79 -14.49
N ASP A 182 -0.01 -10.63 -14.92
CA ASP A 182 -0.58 -10.61 -16.27
C ASP A 182 0.55 -10.62 -17.31
N ASP A 183 0.76 -9.53 -18.06
CA ASP A 183 1.83 -9.38 -19.07
C ASP A 183 2.94 -8.38 -18.66
N TYR A 184 3.04 -8.09 -17.36
CA TYR A 184 4.01 -7.15 -16.82
C TYR A 184 5.03 -7.83 -15.92
N LEU A 185 6.30 -7.64 -16.26
CA LEU A 185 7.44 -7.97 -15.43
C LEU A 185 7.56 -6.93 -14.32
N ILE A 186 7.58 -7.41 -13.08
CA ILE A 186 7.68 -6.58 -11.89
C ILE A 186 8.96 -6.94 -11.17
N THR A 187 9.90 -6.00 -11.12
CA THR A 187 11.15 -6.12 -10.38
C THR A 187 11.09 -5.22 -9.14
N ILE A 188 11.22 -5.82 -7.97
CA ILE A 188 11.20 -5.16 -6.66
C ILE A 188 12.64 -5.13 -6.16
N ARG A 189 13.22 -3.95 -5.97
CA ARG A 189 14.57 -3.78 -5.39
C ARG A 189 14.45 -3.06 -4.05
N HIS A 190 14.82 -3.73 -2.96
CA HIS A 190 14.95 -3.12 -1.63
C HIS A 190 16.44 -2.94 -1.30
N MET A 191 16.84 -1.76 -0.83
CA MET A 191 18.20 -1.43 -0.41
C MET A 191 18.18 -0.86 1.00
N ARG A 192 19.12 -1.30 1.84
CA ARG A 192 19.29 -0.81 3.21
C ARG A 192 20.77 -0.85 3.65
N PRO A 193 21.15 -0.12 4.71
CA PRO A 193 22.50 -0.24 5.28
C PRO A 193 22.75 -1.66 5.79
N ALA A 194 23.97 -2.19 5.59
CA ALA A 194 24.31 -3.53 6.08
C ALA A 194 24.34 -3.61 7.62
N ALA A 195 24.63 -2.47 8.28
CA ALA A 195 24.74 -2.37 9.73
C ALA A 195 23.42 -2.61 10.48
N THR A 196 22.26 -2.55 9.81
CA THR A 196 20.96 -2.79 10.45
C THR A 196 20.74 -4.26 10.85
N GLY A 197 21.57 -5.19 10.38
CA GLY A 197 21.49 -6.61 10.73
C GLY A 197 20.10 -7.21 10.51
N ASP A 198 19.65 -8.01 11.48
CA ASP A 198 18.36 -8.73 11.46
C ASP A 198 17.16 -7.79 11.50
N ALA A 199 17.25 -6.65 12.21
CA ALA A 199 16.15 -5.68 12.24
C ALA A 199 15.84 -5.13 10.83
N GLY A 200 16.88 -4.88 10.03
CA GLY A 200 16.69 -4.47 8.63
C GLY A 200 16.17 -5.58 7.72
N GLU A 201 16.52 -6.84 8.01
CA GLU A 201 15.97 -8.00 7.29
C GLU A 201 14.46 -8.16 7.57
N GLU A 202 14.04 -8.02 8.82
CA GLU A 202 12.62 -8.09 9.20
C GLU A 202 11.81 -6.92 8.64
N SER A 203 12.39 -5.70 8.61
CA SER A 203 11.75 -4.57 7.94
C SER A 203 11.59 -4.81 6.44
N MET A 204 12.63 -5.34 5.77
CA MET A 204 12.58 -5.73 4.36
C MET A 204 11.48 -6.77 4.09
N LYS A 205 11.41 -7.84 4.89
CA LYS A 205 10.37 -8.88 4.72
C LYS A 205 8.96 -8.29 4.88
N ARG A 206 8.78 -7.38 5.85
CA ARG A 206 7.49 -6.70 6.07
C ARG A 206 7.07 -5.87 4.86
N ILE A 207 7.96 -5.02 4.34
CA ILE A 207 7.62 -4.16 3.21
C ILE A 207 7.40 -4.97 1.92
N VAL A 208 8.21 -5.99 1.66
CA VAL A 208 8.02 -6.91 0.53
C VAL A 208 6.69 -7.66 0.67
N GLY A 209 6.33 -8.11 1.87
CA GLY A 209 5.04 -8.72 2.15
C GLY A 209 3.86 -7.80 1.81
N LEU A 210 3.96 -6.50 2.14
CA LEU A 210 2.95 -5.51 1.76
C LEU A 210 2.87 -5.33 0.24
N VAL A 211 4.00 -5.28 -0.47
CA VAL A 211 4.00 -5.23 -1.95
C VAL A 211 3.29 -6.45 -2.52
N PHE A 212 3.58 -7.65 -2.03
CA PHE A 212 2.90 -8.87 -2.48
C PHE A 212 1.41 -8.87 -2.19
N GLN A 213 0.96 -8.27 -1.09
CA GLN A 213 -0.48 -8.05 -0.85
C GLN A 213 -1.09 -7.13 -1.91
N LEU A 214 -0.42 -6.03 -2.26
CA LEU A 214 -0.87 -5.12 -3.32
C LEU A 214 -0.92 -5.78 -4.70
N LEU A 215 0.01 -6.71 -5.00
CA LEU A 215 -0.01 -7.47 -6.26
C LEU A 215 -1.13 -8.51 -6.31
N LYS A 216 -1.54 -9.07 -5.16
CA LYS A 216 -2.67 -10.00 -5.06
C LYS A 216 -4.03 -9.30 -5.14
N ASP A 217 -4.07 -8.03 -4.75
CA ASP A 217 -5.30 -7.26 -4.57
C ASP A 217 -6.22 -7.21 -5.80
N PRO A 218 -5.74 -6.97 -7.04
CA PRO A 218 -6.62 -6.89 -8.21
C PRO A 218 -7.46 -8.15 -8.43
N ALA A 219 -6.87 -9.33 -8.24
CA ALA A 219 -7.57 -10.61 -8.41
C ALA A 219 -8.63 -10.87 -7.33
N LEU A 220 -8.43 -10.30 -6.13
CA LEU A 220 -9.39 -10.39 -5.02
C LEU A 220 -10.55 -9.40 -5.17
N ARG A 221 -10.27 -8.20 -5.69
CA ARG A 221 -11.17 -7.04 -5.60
C ARG A 221 -12.54 -7.27 -6.25
N SER A 222 -12.62 -7.99 -7.37
CA SER A 222 -13.90 -8.30 -8.03
C SER A 222 -14.80 -9.14 -7.14
N HIS A 223 -14.28 -10.23 -6.57
CA HIS A 223 -15.03 -11.11 -5.69
C HIS A 223 -15.45 -10.39 -4.39
N ILE A 224 -14.57 -9.56 -3.81
CA ILE A 224 -14.92 -8.79 -2.61
C ILE A 224 -16.07 -7.80 -2.91
N ARG A 225 -16.13 -7.19 -4.09
CA ARG A 225 -17.28 -6.34 -4.49
C ARG A 225 -18.59 -7.13 -4.53
N GLU A 226 -18.57 -8.34 -5.06
CA GLU A 226 -19.75 -9.23 -5.07
C GLU A 226 -20.24 -9.54 -3.66
N LEU A 227 -19.32 -9.79 -2.73
CA LEU A 227 -19.65 -10.04 -1.32
C LEU A 227 -20.24 -8.79 -0.63
N VAL A 228 -19.73 -7.60 -0.95
CA VAL A 228 -20.32 -6.35 -0.48
C VAL A 228 -21.75 -6.23 -0.99
N ASP A 229 -22.00 -6.43 -2.28
CA ASP A 229 -23.35 -6.33 -2.84
C ASP A 229 -24.31 -7.40 -2.27
N ALA A 230 -23.82 -8.62 -2.01
CA ALA A 230 -24.59 -9.67 -1.34
C ALA A 230 -25.05 -9.24 0.06
N TYR A 231 -24.14 -8.68 0.87
CA TYR A 231 -24.48 -8.13 2.19
C TYR A 231 -25.48 -6.97 2.10
N LEU A 232 -25.26 -6.00 1.20
CA LEU A 232 -26.12 -4.82 1.11
C LEU A 232 -27.56 -5.15 0.66
N LYS A 233 -27.72 -6.24 -0.09
CA LYS A 233 -29.01 -6.78 -0.50
C LYS A 233 -29.78 -7.37 0.68
N ASP A 234 -29.15 -8.23 1.48
CA ASP A 234 -29.76 -8.84 2.66
C ASP A 234 -28.76 -9.01 3.82
N PRO A 235 -28.60 -7.97 4.67
CA PRO A 235 -27.59 -7.93 5.74
C PRO A 235 -27.74 -9.01 6.81
N PHE A 236 -28.94 -9.55 6.98
CA PHE A 236 -29.30 -10.48 8.05
C PHE A 236 -29.45 -11.93 7.59
N SER A 237 -29.35 -12.18 6.28
CA SER A 237 -29.26 -13.56 5.76
C SER A 237 -27.95 -14.22 6.17
N GLU A 238 -27.94 -15.56 6.23
CA GLU A 238 -26.71 -16.34 6.48
C GLU A 238 -25.61 -15.97 5.48
N HIS A 239 -25.95 -15.85 4.20
CA HIS A 239 -25.02 -15.42 3.16
C HIS A 239 -24.52 -13.99 3.40
N GLY A 240 -25.38 -13.05 3.78
CA GLY A 240 -24.99 -11.67 4.09
C GLY A 240 -24.01 -11.60 5.24
N VAL A 241 -24.27 -12.34 6.32
CA VAL A 241 -23.37 -12.42 7.49
C VAL A 241 -22.01 -12.99 7.11
N GLN A 242 -21.98 -14.12 6.37
CA GLN A 242 -20.72 -14.71 5.90
C GLN A 242 -19.95 -13.77 4.97
N ALA A 243 -20.63 -13.13 4.01
CA ALA A 243 -20.05 -12.17 3.08
C ALA A 243 -19.41 -11.01 3.82
N SER A 244 -20.07 -10.49 4.86
CA SER A 244 -19.52 -9.43 5.69
C SER A 244 -18.25 -9.82 6.43
N GLY A 245 -18.17 -11.05 6.95
CA GLY A 245 -16.97 -11.56 7.61
C GLY A 245 -15.76 -11.58 6.67
N ALA A 246 -15.96 -12.05 5.44
CA ALA A 246 -14.93 -12.07 4.41
C ALA A 246 -14.48 -10.65 3.99
N VAL A 247 -15.43 -9.72 3.79
CA VAL A 247 -15.11 -8.32 3.47
C VAL A 247 -14.31 -7.66 4.61
N LEU A 248 -14.73 -7.83 5.86
CA LEU A 248 -14.03 -7.27 7.01
C LEU A 248 -12.62 -7.84 7.17
N ALA A 249 -12.45 -9.16 6.97
CA ALA A 249 -11.15 -9.80 6.98
C ALA A 249 -10.22 -9.25 5.88
N TYR A 250 -10.76 -8.98 4.69
CA TYR A 250 -10.05 -8.33 3.60
C TYR A 250 -9.67 -6.88 3.92
N LEU A 251 -10.60 -6.07 4.45
CA LEU A 251 -10.35 -4.66 4.82
C LEU A 251 -9.26 -4.54 5.89
N LYS A 252 -9.20 -5.49 6.84
CA LYS A 252 -8.14 -5.55 7.86
C LYS A 252 -6.74 -5.74 7.25
N GLN A 253 -6.65 -6.37 6.08
CA GLN A 253 -5.39 -6.61 5.37
C GLN A 253 -5.08 -5.52 4.32
N THR A 254 -5.99 -4.56 4.10
CA THR A 254 -5.89 -3.56 3.03
C THR A 254 -6.09 -2.13 3.57
N PRO A 255 -5.13 -1.61 4.38
CA PRO A 255 -5.29 -0.37 5.15
C PRO A 255 -5.23 0.92 4.30
N TYR A 256 -5.32 0.81 2.97
CA TYR A 256 -5.23 1.94 2.04
C TYR A 256 -6.59 2.45 1.56
N PHE A 257 -7.70 1.81 1.93
CA PHE A 257 -9.02 2.38 1.66
C PHE A 257 -9.31 3.55 2.61
N PRO A 258 -9.89 4.66 2.13
CA PRO A 258 -10.17 5.84 2.93
C PRO A 258 -11.42 5.66 3.80
N ILE A 259 -11.51 4.53 4.52
CA ILE A 259 -12.62 4.20 5.40
C ILE A 259 -12.26 4.66 6.81
N SER A 260 -12.97 5.67 7.29
CA SER A 260 -12.88 6.14 8.67
C SER A 260 -14.26 6.16 9.30
N ILE A 261 -14.36 5.69 10.54
CA ILE A 261 -15.58 5.72 11.34
C ILE A 261 -15.32 6.71 12.46
N PRO A 262 -16.10 7.81 12.53
CA PRO A 262 -15.98 8.75 13.65
C PRO A 262 -16.16 7.99 14.96
N GLU A 263 -15.22 8.15 15.89
CA GLU A 263 -15.29 7.46 17.18
C GLU A 263 -16.53 7.91 17.94
N VAL A 264 -16.75 9.22 18.03
CA VAL A 264 -17.92 9.82 18.67
C VAL A 264 -18.78 10.45 17.57
N PRO A 265 -20.11 10.32 17.61
CA PRO A 265 -20.92 9.68 18.66
C PRO A 265 -21.16 8.18 18.45
N VAL A 266 -20.54 7.59 17.43
CA VAL A 266 -20.81 6.20 17.04
C VAL A 266 -20.53 5.23 18.18
N SER A 267 -19.41 5.38 18.90
CA SER A 267 -19.05 4.51 20.03
C SER A 267 -20.09 4.53 21.16
N ASP A 268 -20.64 5.71 21.48
CA ASP A 268 -21.69 5.87 22.50
C ASP A 268 -22.99 5.17 22.08
N TRP A 269 -23.34 5.27 20.80
CA TRP A 269 -24.49 4.57 20.22
C TRP A 269 -24.30 3.06 20.24
N LEU A 270 -23.12 2.58 19.83
CA LEU A 270 -22.79 1.16 19.85
C LEU A 270 -22.81 0.59 21.27
N ALA A 271 -22.28 1.32 22.26
CA ALA A 271 -22.34 0.92 23.67
C ALA A 271 -23.80 0.84 24.17
N HIS A 272 -24.64 1.78 23.78
CA HIS A 272 -26.07 1.74 24.11
C HIS A 272 -26.78 0.53 23.48
N CYS A 273 -26.59 0.31 22.18
CA CYS A 273 -27.15 -0.82 21.45
C CYS A 273 -26.76 -2.15 22.10
N LYS A 274 -25.48 -2.33 22.43
CA LYS A 274 -24.98 -3.52 23.13
C LYS A 274 -25.66 -3.76 24.47
N ALA A 275 -25.89 -2.70 25.24
CA ALA A 275 -26.50 -2.81 26.57
C ALA A 275 -27.98 -3.21 26.52
N ILE A 276 -28.71 -2.78 25.48
CA ILE A 276 -30.15 -3.04 25.33
C ILE A 276 -30.44 -4.32 24.54
N ALA A 277 -29.70 -4.55 23.44
CA ALA A 277 -29.85 -5.68 22.55
C ALA A 277 -28.46 -6.11 22.02
N PRO A 278 -27.75 -6.99 22.75
CA PRO A 278 -26.41 -7.44 22.38
C PRO A 278 -26.34 -8.01 20.96
N GLY A 279 -25.28 -7.66 20.22
CA GLY A 279 -25.05 -8.04 18.83
C GLY A 279 -25.48 -6.95 17.83
N THR A 280 -26.45 -6.11 18.19
CA THR A 280 -26.89 -5.01 17.31
C THR A 280 -25.80 -3.96 17.06
N GLU A 281 -24.87 -3.79 18.00
CA GLU A 281 -23.71 -2.93 17.83
C GLU A 281 -22.78 -3.44 16.72
N GLU A 282 -22.57 -4.75 16.63
CA GLU A 282 -21.72 -5.33 15.58
C GLU A 282 -22.40 -5.24 14.22
N ASP A 283 -23.72 -5.44 14.17
CA ASP A 283 -24.52 -5.29 12.95
C ASP A 283 -24.45 -3.86 12.41
N LEU A 284 -24.56 -2.85 13.30
CA LEU A 284 -24.47 -1.44 12.95
C LEU A 284 -23.06 -1.04 12.50
N LEU A 285 -22.02 -1.48 13.22
CA LEU A 285 -20.63 -1.19 12.85
C LEU A 285 -20.28 -1.82 11.49
N ARG A 286 -20.68 -3.07 11.28
CA ARG A 286 -20.55 -3.79 10.00
C ARG A 286 -21.29 -3.07 8.88
N ALA A 287 -22.51 -2.61 9.13
CA ALA A 287 -23.29 -1.86 8.15
C ALA A 287 -22.56 -0.61 7.68
N PHE A 288 -21.99 0.15 8.64
CA PHE A 288 -21.19 1.32 8.33
C PHE A 288 -19.96 0.95 7.50
N MET A 289 -19.17 -0.03 7.95
CA MET A 289 -17.94 -0.46 7.26
C MET A 289 -18.22 -0.92 5.83
N LEU A 290 -19.26 -1.71 5.59
CA LEU A 290 -19.56 -2.26 4.27
C LEU A 290 -20.18 -1.22 3.33
N GLY A 291 -20.95 -0.27 3.85
CA GLY A 291 -21.38 0.91 3.07
C GLY A 291 -20.18 1.74 2.61
N SER A 292 -19.26 2.03 3.53
CA SER A 292 -18.02 2.75 3.20
C SER A 292 -17.13 1.97 2.22
N ALA A 293 -17.03 0.65 2.38
CA ALA A 293 -16.25 -0.20 1.50
C ALA A 293 -16.79 -0.18 0.07
N LYS A 294 -18.12 -0.19 -0.12
CA LYS A 294 -18.73 -0.05 -1.45
C LYS A 294 -18.25 1.21 -2.17
N ALA A 295 -18.28 2.35 -1.48
CA ALA A 295 -17.77 3.61 -2.03
C ALA A 295 -16.28 3.55 -2.33
N ALA A 296 -15.48 3.01 -1.39
CA ALA A 296 -14.04 2.90 -1.54
C ALA A 296 -13.64 2.05 -2.76
N PHE A 297 -14.33 0.92 -3.00
CA PHE A 297 -14.13 0.08 -4.17
C PHE A 297 -14.52 0.75 -5.50
N ALA A 298 -15.41 1.75 -5.45
CA ALA A 298 -15.75 2.61 -6.57
C ALA A 298 -14.80 3.81 -6.71
N SER A 299 -13.66 3.83 -6.00
CA SER A 299 -12.71 4.94 -5.93
C SER A 299 -13.29 6.23 -5.34
N GLY A 300 -14.30 6.12 -4.47
CA GLY A 300 -14.77 7.23 -3.66
C GLY A 300 -13.70 7.72 -2.68
N ASP A 301 -13.69 9.02 -2.41
CA ASP A 301 -12.85 9.63 -1.38
C ASP A 301 -13.40 9.35 0.03
N ALA A 302 -12.70 9.87 1.06
CA ALA A 302 -13.10 9.68 2.46
C ALA A 302 -14.52 10.21 2.74
N ASP A 303 -14.92 11.31 2.11
CA ASP A 303 -16.24 11.90 2.27
C ASP A 303 -17.35 11.02 1.67
N THR A 304 -17.12 10.54 0.45
CA THR A 304 -18.01 9.59 -0.22
C THR A 304 -18.14 8.30 0.58
N CYS A 305 -17.03 7.80 1.15
CA CYS A 305 -17.05 6.64 2.03
C CYS A 305 -17.88 6.89 3.29
N LEU A 306 -17.67 8.03 3.96
CA LEU A 306 -18.42 8.41 5.16
C LEU A 306 -19.93 8.51 4.87
N LYS A 307 -20.30 9.06 3.71
CA LYS A 307 -21.68 9.18 3.25
C LYS A 307 -22.35 7.84 3.02
N GLU A 308 -21.72 6.93 2.27
CA GLU A 308 -22.31 5.62 1.99
C GLU A 308 -22.33 4.72 3.24
N GLY A 309 -21.31 4.80 4.10
CA GLY A 309 -21.31 4.16 5.41
C GLY A 309 -22.48 4.62 6.28
N SER A 310 -22.71 5.94 6.35
CA SER A 310 -23.83 6.52 7.09
C SER A 310 -25.19 6.04 6.57
N ARG A 311 -25.37 6.01 5.24
CA ARG A 311 -26.62 5.54 4.62
C ARG A 311 -26.90 4.08 4.95
N GLN A 312 -25.89 3.22 4.86
CA GLN A 312 -26.08 1.81 5.14
C GLN A 312 -26.30 1.55 6.65
N PHE A 313 -25.62 2.28 7.53
CA PHE A 313 -25.91 2.27 8.96
C PHE A 313 -27.38 2.60 9.22
N ALA A 314 -27.89 3.70 8.66
CA ALA A 314 -29.28 4.12 8.86
C ALA A 314 -30.27 3.05 8.40
N LYS A 315 -30.05 2.45 7.22
CA LYS A 315 -30.88 1.35 6.69
C LYS A 315 -30.94 0.17 7.67
N VAL A 316 -29.80 -0.28 8.18
CA VAL A 316 -29.72 -1.41 9.12
C VAL A 316 -30.31 -1.03 10.48
N TYR A 317 -30.05 0.18 10.97
CA TYR A 317 -30.62 0.73 12.20
C TYR A 317 -32.15 0.70 12.18
N ARG A 318 -32.81 1.14 11.11
CA ARG A 318 -34.28 1.09 10.99
C ARG A 318 -34.83 -0.33 11.16
N ILE A 319 -34.17 -1.32 10.55
CA ILE A 319 -34.58 -2.73 10.65
C ILE A 319 -34.39 -3.23 12.09
N LEU A 320 -33.29 -2.87 12.73
CA LEU A 320 -33.00 -3.26 14.11
C LEU A 320 -33.95 -2.62 15.11
N VAL A 321 -34.30 -1.33 14.96
CA VAL A 321 -35.28 -0.64 15.81
C VAL A 321 -36.66 -1.30 15.72
N ALA A 322 -37.08 -1.74 14.53
CA ALA A 322 -38.34 -2.45 14.38
C ALA A 322 -38.37 -3.78 15.18
N LYS A 323 -37.21 -4.45 15.33
CA LYS A 323 -37.07 -5.69 16.12
C LYS A 323 -36.80 -5.43 17.60
N HIS A 324 -36.08 -4.36 17.92
CA HIS A 324 -35.62 -3.99 19.24
C HIS A 324 -35.88 -2.49 19.51
N PRO A 325 -37.14 -2.08 19.75
CA PRO A 325 -37.50 -0.65 19.83
C PRO A 325 -36.72 0.13 20.90
N GLY A 326 -36.25 -0.55 21.95
CA GLY A 326 -35.49 0.05 23.05
C GLY A 326 -34.10 0.59 22.67
N ILE A 327 -33.57 0.28 21.48
CA ILE A 327 -32.30 0.85 21.00
C ILE A 327 -32.46 2.26 20.41
N SER A 328 -33.70 2.74 20.22
CA SER A 328 -33.96 4.03 19.59
C SER A 328 -33.56 5.19 20.51
N ARG A 329 -32.86 6.18 19.94
CA ARG A 329 -32.47 7.42 20.60
C ARG A 329 -32.71 8.64 19.71
N PRO A 330 -33.10 9.81 20.25
CA PRO A 330 -33.34 11.01 19.45
C PRO A 330 -32.18 11.39 18.52
N GLU A 331 -30.94 11.27 18.98
CA GLU A 331 -29.75 11.58 18.18
C GLU A 331 -29.53 10.57 17.05
N MET A 332 -29.75 9.27 17.32
CA MET A 332 -29.64 8.22 16.31
C MET A 332 -30.76 8.33 15.26
N GLU A 333 -31.97 8.72 15.68
CA GLU A 333 -33.09 9.02 14.79
C GLU A 333 -32.78 10.22 13.89
N SER A 334 -32.27 11.31 14.47
CA SER A 334 -31.86 12.50 13.72
C SER A 334 -30.77 12.17 12.71
N PHE A 335 -29.75 11.39 13.11
CA PHE A 335 -28.70 10.94 12.22
C PHE A 335 -29.24 10.04 11.10
N ALA A 336 -30.10 9.06 11.44
CA ALA A 336 -30.66 8.14 10.45
C ALA A 336 -31.46 8.89 9.38
N THR A 337 -32.27 9.87 9.77
CA THR A 337 -32.99 10.75 8.84
C THR A 337 -32.05 11.58 7.97
N ALA A 338 -30.99 12.16 8.54
CA ALA A 338 -29.98 12.88 7.75
C ALA A 338 -29.28 11.95 6.74
N ALA A 339 -28.90 10.74 7.16
CA ALA A 339 -28.26 9.74 6.31
C ALA A 339 -29.15 9.25 5.16
N GLU A 340 -30.46 9.06 5.41
CA GLU A 340 -31.47 8.75 4.40
C GLU A 340 -31.56 9.85 3.33
N ASN A 341 -31.43 11.12 3.73
CA ASN A 341 -31.36 12.27 2.83
C ASN A 341 -29.98 12.47 2.17
N GLY A 342 -28.99 11.62 2.50
CA GLY A 342 -27.62 11.72 1.97
C GLY A 342 -26.73 12.71 2.70
N GLU A 343 -27.16 13.23 3.86
CA GLU A 343 -26.50 14.25 4.68
C GLU A 343 -25.89 13.70 5.98
N GLY A 344 -25.94 12.39 6.21
CA GLY A 344 -25.41 11.77 7.45
C GLY A 344 -23.94 12.06 7.72
N HIS A 345 -23.12 12.16 6.66
CA HIS A 345 -21.71 12.56 6.76
C HIS A 345 -21.52 14.00 7.23
N LEU A 346 -22.40 14.93 6.83
CA LEU A 346 -22.40 16.31 7.33
C LEU A 346 -22.83 16.34 8.79
N TRP A 347 -23.88 15.58 9.14
CA TRP A 347 -24.36 15.47 10.50
C TRP A 347 -23.25 15.01 11.46
N LEU A 348 -22.46 14.00 11.06
CA LEU A 348 -21.34 13.48 11.87
C LEU A 348 -20.23 14.54 12.06
N LYS A 349 -19.86 15.26 10.99
CA LYS A 349 -18.86 16.33 11.06
C LYS A 349 -19.32 17.50 11.93
N ASP A 350 -20.59 17.89 11.80
CA ASP A 350 -21.18 18.96 12.61
C ASP A 350 -21.26 18.57 14.08
N TYR A 351 -21.47 17.29 14.39
CA TYR A 351 -21.45 16.80 15.76
C TYR A 351 -20.07 16.97 16.41
N GLU A 352 -18.99 16.66 15.68
CA GLU A 352 -17.61 16.86 16.17
C GLU A 352 -17.32 18.34 16.47
N LEU A 353 -17.86 19.28 15.67
CA LEU A 353 -17.67 20.72 15.86
C LEU A 353 -18.48 21.33 17.01
N ARG A 354 -19.48 20.62 17.54
CA ARG A 354 -20.34 21.08 18.65
C ARG A 354 -19.83 20.66 20.02
N LYS A 355 -18.76 19.85 20.07
CA LYS A 355 -17.96 19.60 21.27
C LYS A 355 -16.83 20.61 21.36
#